data_AF-A0A949LPG0-F1
#
_entry.id   AF-A0A949LPG0-F1
#
_cell.length_a   1.000
_cell.length_b   1.000
_cell.length_c   1.000
_cell.angle_alpha   90.00
_cell.angle_beta   90.00
_cell.angle_gamma   90.00
#
_symmetry.space_group_name_H-M   'P 1'
#
loop_
_entity.id
_entity.type
_entity.pdbx_description
1 polymer ?
#
loop_
_entity_poly.entity_id
_entity_poly.type
_entity_poly.pdbx_seq_one_letter_code
_entity_poly.pdbx_strand_id
1 'polypeptide(L)'
;MAGDRIIYLGNFIGRGAQSAAVVDELLAFRRMVLAIAGFQPDDLIYLRGQQEELLARVFQLQFASTPWVVFEWMLDQGLAATLQSYGIDPREGLNAASADANRLARWTGFVRQMTARMPGHDIFFGQLKRAAFTNKTRKPDDFKPLLFVNTGIKTDLSLDQQGDRFWWGGDDFQTITDAYNPFSRVVRGYDPQRRGLYINCVTATVDNGCGFGGSLTCASWNRDANVAEIFEA
;
A
#
# COMPACT_ATOMS: atom_id res chain seq x y z
N MET A 1 14.90 18.16 7.45
CA MET A 1 13.91 17.60 8.39
C MET A 1 12.74 18.53 8.66
N ALA A 2 12.93 19.79 9.08
CA ALA A 2 11.80 20.73 9.18
C ALA A 2 11.14 20.93 7.79
N GLY A 3 9.93 20.42 7.62
CA GLY A 3 9.18 20.46 6.36
C GLY A 3 9.28 19.23 5.45
N ASP A 4 10.04 18.19 5.83
CA ASP A 4 10.08 16.94 5.08
C ASP A 4 8.84 16.10 5.35
N ARG A 5 8.41 15.33 4.34
CA ARG A 5 7.26 14.42 4.44
C ARG A 5 7.68 13.00 4.12
N ILE A 6 7.09 12.05 4.85
CA ILE A 6 7.35 10.62 4.71
C ILE A 6 6.12 9.96 4.10
N ILE A 7 6.31 9.28 2.98
CA ILE A 7 5.24 8.54 2.29
C ILE A 7 5.62 7.07 2.21
N TYR A 8 4.83 6.24 2.86
CA TYR A 8 4.89 4.80 2.78
C TYR A 8 3.99 4.30 1.64
N LEU A 9 4.56 3.53 0.70
CA LEU A 9 3.90 3.25 -0.57
C LEU A 9 2.97 2.01 -0.57
N GLY A 10 2.66 1.43 0.59
CA GLY A 10 1.72 0.31 0.74
C GLY A 10 2.38 -1.07 0.75
N ASN A 11 1.57 -2.14 0.81
CA ASN A 11 2.01 -3.53 0.97
C ASN A 11 2.87 -3.75 2.24
N PHE A 12 2.39 -3.25 3.37
CA PHE A 12 2.98 -3.44 4.70
C PHE A 12 2.77 -4.86 5.22
N ILE A 13 1.64 -5.44 4.86
CA ILE A 13 1.25 -6.81 5.20
C ILE A 13 1.36 -7.73 3.97
N GLY A 14 1.09 -9.01 4.16
CA GLY A 14 1.03 -9.99 3.08
C GLY A 14 2.07 -11.08 3.28
N ARG A 15 3.00 -11.21 2.33
CA ARG A 15 3.89 -12.37 2.18
C ARG A 15 4.87 -12.61 3.34
N GLY A 16 5.19 -11.58 4.14
CA GLY A 16 6.06 -11.70 5.30
C GLY A 16 5.33 -12.24 6.53
N ALA A 17 5.98 -13.16 7.27
CA ALA A 17 5.41 -13.79 8.46
C ALA A 17 5.11 -12.82 9.62
N GLN A 18 5.72 -11.63 9.60
CA GLN A 18 5.67 -10.65 10.68
C GLN A 18 4.75 -9.45 10.37
N SER A 19 3.74 -9.65 9.52
CA SER A 19 2.82 -8.59 9.08
C SER A 19 2.24 -7.73 10.23
N ALA A 20 1.76 -8.34 11.33
CA ALA A 20 1.30 -7.60 12.50
C ALA A 20 2.42 -6.77 13.16
N ALA A 21 3.60 -7.34 13.35
CA ALA A 21 4.74 -6.63 13.95
C ALA A 21 5.25 -5.47 13.07
N VAL A 22 5.12 -5.57 11.74
CA VAL A 22 5.42 -4.45 10.83
C VAL A 22 4.47 -3.28 11.10
N VAL A 23 3.18 -3.54 11.31
CA VAL A 23 2.22 -2.47 11.64
C VAL A 23 2.50 -1.87 13.02
N ASP A 24 2.87 -2.67 14.01
CA ASP A 24 3.33 -2.18 15.32
C ASP A 24 4.54 -1.23 15.19
N GLU A 25 5.52 -1.62 14.36
CA GLU A 25 6.71 -0.80 14.10
C GLU A 25 6.38 0.50 13.36
N LEU A 26 5.49 0.47 12.36
CA LEU A 26 5.02 1.69 11.68
C LEU A 26 4.35 2.65 12.65
N LEU A 27 3.54 2.12 13.58
CA LEU A 27 2.90 2.93 14.63
C LEU A 27 3.92 3.47 15.64
N ALA A 28 4.93 2.68 16.02
CA ALA A 28 6.02 3.11 16.89
C ALA A 28 6.84 4.22 16.23
N PHE A 29 7.27 4.02 14.98
CA PHE A 29 7.98 5.00 14.19
C PHE A 29 7.18 6.29 14.03
N ARG A 30 5.87 6.20 13.75
CA ARG A 30 5.00 7.38 13.68
C ARG A 30 5.05 8.20 14.97
N ARG A 31 4.98 7.56 16.14
CA ARG A 31 5.05 8.27 17.43
C ARG A 31 6.40 8.94 17.63
N MET A 32 7.49 8.26 17.26
CA MET A 32 8.84 8.81 17.36
C MET A 32 9.03 10.04 16.47
N VAL A 33 8.57 9.98 15.21
CA VAL A 33 8.68 11.12 14.29
C VAL A 33 7.82 12.29 14.74
N LEU A 34 6.59 12.04 15.19
CA LEU A 34 5.69 13.10 15.67
C LEU A 34 6.15 13.75 16.98
N ALA A 35 7.07 13.13 17.72
CA ALA A 35 7.70 13.76 18.88
C ALA A 35 8.78 14.79 18.49
N ILE A 36 9.23 14.80 17.23
CA ILE A 36 10.21 15.77 16.73
C ILE A 36 9.49 17.09 16.44
N ALA A 37 9.98 18.18 17.02
CA ALA A 37 9.41 19.51 16.84
C ALA A 37 9.33 19.88 15.35
N GLY A 38 8.13 20.30 14.92
CA GLY A 38 7.85 20.73 13.54
C GLY A 38 7.11 19.70 12.69
N PHE A 39 7.14 18.40 13.03
CA PHE A 39 6.34 17.39 12.32
C PHE A 39 4.86 17.48 12.69
N GLN A 40 4.01 17.32 11.69
CA GLN A 40 2.56 17.25 11.84
C GLN A 40 2.03 15.85 11.47
N PRO A 41 0.86 15.45 11.98
CA PRO A 41 0.24 14.17 11.62
C PRO A 41 0.09 13.91 10.11
N ASP A 42 -0.09 14.98 9.32
CA ASP A 42 -0.26 14.94 7.87
C ASP A 42 1.07 14.85 7.09
N ASP A 43 2.21 14.98 7.76
CA ASP A 43 3.53 14.80 7.14
C ASP A 43 3.92 13.32 6.98
N LEU A 44 3.17 12.40 7.59
CA LEU A 44 3.33 10.95 7.43
C LEU A 44 2.09 10.35 6.76
N ILE A 45 2.27 9.85 5.55
CA ILE A 45 1.20 9.30 4.73
C ILE A 45 1.45 7.81 4.48
N TYR A 46 0.40 7.00 4.62
CA TYR A 46 0.43 5.57 4.33
C TYR A 46 -0.52 5.27 3.18
N LEU A 47 0.01 4.73 2.09
CA LEU A 47 -0.80 4.30 0.97
C LEU A 47 -1.35 2.89 1.22
N ARG A 48 -2.57 2.64 0.75
CA ARG A 48 -3.10 1.29 0.62
C ARG A 48 -2.42 0.61 -0.55
N GLY A 49 -1.87 -0.58 -0.34
CA GLY A 49 -1.41 -1.46 -1.40
C GLY A 49 -2.37 -2.62 -1.69
N GLN A 50 -1.95 -3.46 -2.63
CA GLN A 50 -2.64 -4.70 -3.00
C GLN A 50 -2.94 -5.60 -1.79
N GLN A 51 -2.00 -5.72 -0.85
CA GLN A 51 -2.15 -6.62 0.30
C GLN A 51 -3.15 -6.08 1.33
N GLU A 52 -3.18 -4.77 1.55
CA GLU A 52 -4.20 -4.15 2.39
C GLU A 52 -5.58 -4.18 1.74
N GLU A 53 -5.65 -4.09 0.41
CA GLU A 53 -6.90 -4.27 -0.34
C GLU A 53 -7.39 -5.73 -0.26
N LEU A 54 -6.50 -6.73 -0.33
CA LEU A 54 -6.84 -8.14 -0.08
C LEU A 54 -7.47 -8.32 1.30
N LEU A 55 -6.85 -7.79 2.37
CA LEU A 55 -7.40 -7.88 3.71
C LEU A 55 -8.78 -7.19 3.80
N ALA A 56 -8.96 -6.04 3.16
CA ALA A 56 -10.25 -5.35 3.13
C ALA A 56 -11.35 -6.18 2.43
N ARG A 57 -11.00 -6.91 1.36
CA ARG A 57 -11.92 -7.79 0.62
C ARG A 57 -12.37 -9.02 1.42
N VAL A 58 -11.60 -9.46 2.43
CA VAL A 58 -12.03 -10.54 3.35
C VAL A 58 -13.38 -10.20 3.98
N PHE A 59 -13.61 -8.94 4.33
CA PHE A 59 -14.85 -8.51 4.99
C PHE A 59 -16.08 -8.47 4.07
N GLN A 60 -15.90 -8.70 2.78
CA GLN A 60 -16.95 -8.75 1.77
C GLN A 60 -17.10 -10.15 1.16
N LEU A 61 -16.32 -11.13 1.62
CA LEU A 61 -16.20 -12.44 1.01
C LEU A 61 -17.54 -13.20 0.97
N GLN A 62 -18.43 -12.94 1.92
CA GLN A 62 -19.79 -13.49 1.96
C GLN A 62 -20.68 -13.10 0.78
N PHE A 63 -20.30 -12.08 0.01
CA PHE A 63 -21.01 -11.63 -1.18
C PHE A 63 -20.43 -12.20 -2.48
N ALA A 64 -19.32 -12.93 -2.43
CA ALA A 64 -18.76 -13.58 -3.60
C ALA A 64 -19.65 -14.76 -4.05
N SER A 65 -19.78 -14.96 -5.36
CA SER A 65 -20.52 -16.11 -5.91
C SER A 65 -19.90 -17.45 -5.53
N THR A 66 -18.59 -17.48 -5.31
CA THR A 66 -17.83 -18.70 -4.98
C THR A 66 -16.77 -18.37 -3.91
N PRO A 67 -17.19 -18.14 -2.65
CA PRO A 67 -16.32 -17.58 -1.61
C PRO A 67 -15.07 -18.42 -1.32
N TRP A 68 -15.16 -19.74 -1.40
CA TRP A 68 -14.01 -20.62 -1.13
C TRP A 68 -12.91 -20.50 -2.19
N VAL A 69 -13.26 -20.45 -3.48
CA VAL A 69 -12.29 -20.26 -4.58
C VAL A 69 -11.63 -18.88 -4.46
N VAL A 70 -12.44 -17.84 -4.19
CA VAL A 70 -11.91 -16.49 -4.01
C VAL A 70 -10.96 -16.46 -2.82
N PHE A 71 -11.34 -17.06 -1.69
CA PHE A 71 -10.51 -17.06 -0.50
C PHE A 71 -9.22 -17.87 -0.67
N GLU A 72 -9.28 -19.04 -1.28
CA GLU A 72 -8.10 -19.85 -1.62
C GLU A 72 -7.11 -19.04 -2.47
N TRP A 73 -7.60 -18.36 -3.52
CA TRP A 73 -6.76 -17.46 -4.32
C TRP A 73 -6.18 -16.32 -3.47
N MET A 74 -6.95 -15.70 -2.58
CA MET A 74 -6.44 -14.62 -1.70
C MET A 74 -5.30 -15.12 -0.80
N LEU A 75 -5.40 -16.36 -0.28
CA LEU A 75 -4.35 -16.98 0.52
C LEU A 75 -3.05 -17.12 -0.28
N ASP A 76 -3.13 -17.60 -1.52
CA ASP A 76 -1.99 -17.74 -2.44
C ASP A 76 -1.35 -16.40 -2.80
N GLN A 77 -2.14 -15.32 -2.83
CA GLN A 77 -1.64 -13.97 -3.09
C GLN A 77 -0.89 -13.34 -1.90
N GLY A 78 -0.90 -13.97 -0.72
CA GLY A 78 -0.14 -13.54 0.45
C GLY A 78 -0.98 -13.29 1.70
N LEU A 79 -2.31 -13.38 1.63
CA LEU A 79 -3.19 -13.14 2.78
C LEU A 79 -2.92 -14.12 3.94
N ALA A 80 -2.48 -15.34 3.62
CA ALA A 80 -2.25 -16.38 4.63
C ALA A 80 -1.28 -15.92 5.73
N ALA A 81 -0.15 -15.34 5.35
CA ALA A 81 0.86 -14.86 6.29
C ALA A 81 0.37 -13.65 7.10
N THR A 82 -0.43 -12.76 6.49
CA THR A 82 -1.16 -11.73 7.25
C THR A 82 -2.02 -12.35 8.35
N LEU A 83 -2.94 -13.25 7.99
CA LEU A 83 -3.88 -13.85 8.96
C LEU A 83 -3.14 -14.55 10.11
N GLN A 84 -2.10 -15.33 9.76
CA GLN A 84 -1.28 -16.04 10.74
C GLN A 84 -0.57 -15.07 11.71
N SER A 85 -0.10 -13.92 11.22
CA SER A 85 0.54 -12.91 12.08
C SER A 85 -0.42 -12.30 13.12
N TYR A 86 -1.73 -12.35 12.88
CA TYR A 86 -2.78 -11.97 13.83
C TYR A 86 -3.31 -13.15 14.66
N GLY A 87 -2.66 -14.33 14.58
CA GLY A 87 -3.09 -15.54 15.29
C GLY A 87 -4.34 -16.20 14.73
N ILE A 88 -4.66 -15.96 13.45
CA ILE A 88 -5.82 -16.54 12.77
C ILE A 88 -5.36 -17.72 11.91
N ASP A 89 -5.98 -18.88 12.07
CA ASP A 89 -5.74 -20.04 11.21
C ASP A 89 -6.50 -19.90 9.87
N PRO A 90 -5.83 -19.82 8.72
CA PRO A 90 -6.48 -19.72 7.42
C PRO A 90 -7.44 -20.88 7.10
N ARG A 91 -7.20 -22.06 7.68
CA ARG A 91 -8.05 -23.25 7.47
C ARG A 91 -9.46 -23.05 8.01
N GLU A 92 -9.62 -22.27 9.08
CA GLU A 92 -10.93 -21.91 9.61
C GLU A 92 -11.74 -21.08 8.61
N GLY A 93 -11.06 -20.19 7.87
CA GLY A 93 -11.67 -19.38 6.82
C GLY A 93 -12.13 -20.21 5.63
N LEU A 94 -11.31 -21.18 5.19
CA LEU A 94 -11.70 -22.13 4.13
C LEU A 94 -12.92 -22.95 4.55
N ASN A 95 -12.89 -23.51 5.76
CA ASN A 95 -14.03 -24.27 6.32
C ASN A 95 -15.30 -23.43 6.45
N ALA A 96 -15.17 -22.13 6.77
CA ALA A 96 -16.31 -21.22 6.83
C ALA A 96 -16.84 -20.88 5.43
N ALA A 97 -15.95 -20.63 4.47
CA ALA A 97 -16.28 -20.26 3.10
C ALA A 97 -16.95 -21.39 2.30
N SER A 98 -16.62 -22.66 2.60
CA SER A 98 -17.26 -23.83 1.98
C SER A 98 -18.57 -24.26 2.64
N ALA A 99 -18.92 -23.70 3.81
CA ALA A 99 -20.11 -24.10 4.55
C ALA A 99 -21.36 -23.31 4.14
N ASP A 100 -21.45 -22.05 4.58
CA ASP A 100 -22.59 -21.17 4.33
C ASP A 100 -22.24 -19.70 4.63
N ALA A 101 -23.06 -18.78 4.08
CA ALA A 101 -22.83 -17.33 4.21
C ALA A 101 -22.86 -16.82 5.65
N ASN A 102 -23.64 -17.44 6.55
CA ASN A 102 -23.71 -17.00 7.95
C ASN A 102 -22.44 -17.41 8.71
N ARG A 103 -21.94 -18.64 8.50
CA ARG A 103 -20.68 -19.08 9.09
C ARG A 103 -19.52 -18.24 8.58
N LEU A 104 -19.50 -17.93 7.28
CA LEU A 104 -18.51 -17.04 6.69
C LEU A 104 -18.59 -15.63 7.28
N ALA A 105 -19.77 -15.04 7.42
CA ALA A 105 -19.95 -13.72 8.03
C ALA A 105 -19.48 -13.67 9.50
N ARG A 106 -19.71 -14.75 10.27
CA ARG A 106 -19.16 -14.86 11.63
C ARG A 106 -17.64 -14.91 11.62
N TRP A 107 -17.04 -15.68 10.71
CA TRP A 107 -15.59 -15.79 10.61
C TRP A 107 -14.95 -14.46 10.16
N THR A 108 -15.51 -13.76 9.17
CA THR A 108 -15.00 -12.44 8.77
C THR A 108 -15.14 -11.40 9.89
N GLY A 109 -16.20 -11.49 10.71
CA GLY A 109 -16.33 -10.73 11.96
C GLY A 109 -15.24 -11.06 12.99
N PHE A 110 -14.88 -12.33 13.15
CA PHE A 110 -13.78 -12.77 14.00
C PHE A 110 -12.42 -12.21 13.50
N VAL A 111 -12.15 -12.25 12.19
CA VAL A 111 -10.94 -11.64 11.61
C VAL A 111 -10.85 -10.16 11.99
N ARG A 112 -11.95 -9.41 11.84
CA ARG A 112 -12.00 -7.99 12.21
C ARG A 112 -11.69 -7.78 13.70
N GLN A 113 -12.24 -8.61 14.58
CA GLN A 113 -11.98 -8.54 16.02
C GLN A 113 -10.51 -8.83 16.35
N MET A 114 -9.92 -9.84 15.73
CA MET A 114 -8.52 -10.19 15.95
C MET A 114 -7.59 -9.06 15.50
N THR A 115 -7.85 -8.43 14.35
CA THR A 115 -7.09 -7.25 13.91
C THR A 115 -7.27 -6.07 14.88
N ALA A 116 -8.49 -5.79 15.34
CA ALA A 116 -8.78 -4.67 16.23
C ALA A 116 -8.28 -4.85 17.67
N ARG A 117 -7.95 -6.09 18.09
CA ARG A 117 -7.32 -6.36 19.39
C ARG A 117 -5.87 -5.83 19.45
N MET A 118 -5.23 -5.66 18.31
CA MET A 118 -3.89 -5.07 18.22
C MET A 118 -4.01 -3.53 18.31
N PRO A 119 -3.38 -2.89 19.32
CA PRO A 119 -3.59 -1.47 19.59
C PRO A 119 -3.31 -0.56 18.37
N GLY A 120 -4.34 0.11 17.88
CA GLY A 120 -4.24 1.10 16.80
C GLY A 120 -4.23 0.54 15.38
N HIS A 121 -4.29 -0.79 15.19
CA HIS A 121 -4.28 -1.39 13.86
C HIS A 121 -5.56 -1.09 13.08
N ASP A 122 -6.71 -1.07 13.74
CA ASP A 122 -8.00 -0.67 13.15
C ASP A 122 -7.96 0.76 12.61
N ILE A 123 -7.41 1.70 13.40
CA ILE A 123 -7.22 3.10 13.02
C ILE A 123 -6.21 3.18 11.87
N PHE A 124 -5.10 2.45 11.93
CA PHE A 124 -4.08 2.43 10.88
C PHE A 124 -4.67 2.03 9.52
N PHE A 125 -5.35 0.88 9.45
CA PHE A 125 -5.98 0.42 8.22
C PHE A 125 -7.10 1.36 7.74
N GLY A 126 -7.81 2.00 8.67
CA GLY A 126 -8.83 3.00 8.37
C GLY A 126 -8.30 4.30 7.76
N GLN A 127 -7.01 4.63 7.97
CA GLN A 127 -6.40 5.89 7.51
C GLN A 127 -5.64 5.79 6.18
N LEU A 128 -5.48 4.58 5.63
CA LEU A 128 -4.75 4.35 4.38
C LEU A 128 -5.33 5.15 3.21
N LYS A 129 -4.47 5.78 2.42
CA LYS A 129 -4.83 6.59 1.25
C LYS A 129 -4.66 5.81 -0.05
N ARG A 130 -5.47 6.14 -1.07
CA ARG A 130 -5.36 5.51 -2.40
C ARG A 130 -4.16 6.04 -3.20
N ALA A 131 -3.83 7.31 -2.98
CA ALA A 131 -2.70 8.02 -3.57
C ALA A 131 -2.32 9.21 -2.68
N ALA A 132 -1.13 9.74 -2.87
CA ALA A 132 -0.66 10.98 -2.27
C ALA A 132 -0.02 11.85 -3.34
N PHE A 133 0.06 13.16 -3.13
CA PHE A 133 0.71 14.06 -4.07
C PHE A 133 1.28 15.29 -3.39
N THR A 134 2.33 15.87 -3.99
CA THR A 134 2.82 17.19 -3.60
C THR A 134 1.93 18.29 -4.20
N ASN A 135 2.09 19.52 -3.70
CA ASN A 135 1.22 20.64 -4.05
C ASN A 135 1.07 20.82 -5.57
N LYS A 136 -0.18 20.86 -6.05
CA LYS A 136 -0.54 20.96 -7.48
C LYS A 136 -0.46 22.38 -8.04
N THR A 137 -0.32 23.41 -7.20
CA THR A 137 -0.36 24.80 -7.65
C THR A 137 0.92 25.17 -8.39
N ARG A 138 0.81 25.21 -9.72
CA ARG A 138 1.85 25.60 -10.67
C ARG A 138 2.10 27.11 -10.62
N LYS A 139 2.78 27.60 -9.59
CA LYS A 139 3.58 28.82 -9.76
C LYS A 139 4.87 28.43 -10.50
N PRO A 140 5.28 29.17 -11.55
CA PRO A 140 6.37 28.77 -12.45
C PRO A 140 7.71 28.43 -11.76
N ASP A 141 7.95 28.99 -10.58
CA ASP A 141 9.25 28.91 -9.88
C ASP A 141 9.24 28.07 -8.59
N ASP A 142 8.13 27.40 -8.26
CA ASP A 142 7.92 26.88 -6.90
C ASP A 142 8.27 25.39 -6.74
N PHE A 143 7.53 24.47 -7.38
CA PHE A 143 7.71 23.01 -7.19
C PHE A 143 7.19 22.21 -8.39
N LYS A 144 7.89 21.12 -8.75
CA LYS A 144 7.37 20.13 -9.70
C LYS A 144 6.53 19.08 -8.95
N PRO A 145 5.22 18.98 -9.23
CA PRO A 145 4.35 18.08 -8.48
C PRO A 145 4.65 16.61 -8.77
N LEU A 146 4.60 15.79 -7.72
CA LEU A 146 4.77 14.35 -7.72
C LEU A 146 3.44 13.68 -7.36
N LEU A 147 3.16 12.55 -7.99
CA LEU A 147 2.09 11.63 -7.61
C LEU A 147 2.70 10.35 -7.04
N PHE A 148 2.20 9.88 -5.92
CA PHE A 148 2.60 8.63 -5.28
C PHE A 148 1.41 7.67 -5.26
N VAL A 149 1.64 6.45 -5.72
CA VAL A 149 0.66 5.36 -5.80
C VAL A 149 1.31 4.05 -5.32
N ASN A 150 0.51 3.03 -5.03
CA ASN A 150 1.07 1.71 -4.76
C ASN A 150 1.53 1.03 -6.06
N THR A 151 0.62 0.65 -6.96
CA THR A 151 0.98 -0.17 -8.12
C THR A 151 1.15 0.61 -9.43
N GLY A 152 0.22 1.51 -9.75
CA GLY A 152 0.27 2.26 -11.01
C GLY A 152 -0.98 3.08 -11.29
N ILE A 153 -1.04 3.65 -12.49
CA ILE A 153 -2.16 4.45 -13.01
C ILE A 153 -2.39 4.12 -14.48
N LYS A 154 -3.57 4.47 -14.98
CA LYS A 154 -3.84 4.59 -16.42
C LYS A 154 -3.81 6.07 -16.82
N THR A 155 -2.95 6.44 -17.77
CA THR A 155 -2.68 7.85 -18.10
C THR A 155 -3.82 8.57 -18.82
N ASP A 156 -4.74 7.82 -19.44
CA ASP A 156 -5.94 8.35 -20.12
C ASP A 156 -7.13 8.58 -19.17
N LEU A 157 -7.00 8.25 -17.88
CA LEU A 157 -8.02 8.46 -16.85
C LEU A 157 -7.62 9.56 -15.88
N SER A 158 -8.60 10.31 -15.36
CA SER A 158 -8.37 11.22 -14.24
C SER A 158 -8.05 10.44 -12.95
N LEU A 159 -7.51 11.13 -11.94
CA LEU A 159 -7.08 10.47 -10.70
C LEU A 159 -8.27 9.85 -9.93
N ASP A 160 -9.43 10.49 -9.98
CA ASP A 160 -10.68 10.02 -9.39
C ASP A 160 -11.27 8.81 -10.14
N GLN A 161 -10.99 8.68 -11.43
CA GLN A 161 -11.46 7.58 -12.29
C GLN A 161 -10.58 6.32 -12.25
N GLN A 162 -9.42 6.36 -11.57
CA GLN A 162 -8.50 5.21 -11.53
C GLN A 162 -9.15 3.96 -10.88
N GLY A 163 -10.06 4.13 -9.92
CA GLY A 163 -10.73 2.99 -9.27
C GLY A 163 -9.74 2.04 -8.58
N ASP A 164 -9.95 0.75 -8.81
CA ASP A 164 -9.18 -0.37 -8.26
C ASP A 164 -7.77 -0.51 -8.89
N ARG A 165 -7.45 0.29 -9.93
CA ARG A 165 -6.16 0.25 -10.64
C ARG A 165 -4.96 0.65 -9.77
N PHE A 166 -5.20 1.39 -8.69
CA PHE A 166 -4.13 1.71 -7.74
C PHE A 166 -3.49 0.46 -7.10
N TRP A 167 -4.19 -0.68 -7.13
CA TRP A 167 -3.79 -1.94 -6.47
C TRP A 167 -3.71 -3.14 -7.42
N TRP A 168 -4.51 -3.14 -8.48
CA TRP A 168 -4.68 -4.27 -9.40
C TRP A 168 -4.27 -3.96 -10.85
N GLY A 169 -3.67 -2.79 -11.10
CA GLY A 169 -3.17 -2.38 -12.42
C GLY A 169 -1.66 -2.26 -12.49
N GLY A 170 -1.14 -1.42 -13.39
CA GLY A 170 0.28 -1.05 -13.44
C GLY A 170 1.19 -1.98 -14.23
N ASP A 171 0.65 -2.96 -14.95
CA ASP A 171 1.44 -3.84 -15.84
C ASP A 171 2.12 -3.05 -16.98
N ASP A 172 1.48 -1.97 -17.40
CA ASP A 172 1.90 -1.03 -18.44
C ASP A 172 2.63 0.20 -17.86
N PHE A 173 2.94 0.24 -16.56
CA PHE A 173 3.55 1.41 -15.94
C PHE A 173 4.90 1.81 -16.58
N GLN A 174 5.63 0.83 -17.11
CA GLN A 174 6.90 1.05 -17.81
C GLN A 174 6.74 1.65 -19.21
N THR A 175 5.54 1.60 -19.79
CA THR A 175 5.26 2.18 -21.12
C THR A 175 4.83 3.64 -21.03
N ILE A 176 4.73 4.22 -19.82
CA ILE A 176 4.40 5.62 -19.63
C ILE A 176 5.62 6.47 -20.03
N THR A 177 5.50 7.17 -21.16
CA THR A 177 6.54 8.06 -21.71
C THR A 177 6.26 9.53 -21.46
N ASP A 178 5.00 9.89 -21.23
CA ASP A 178 4.55 11.27 -21.04
C ASP A 178 4.17 11.55 -19.58
N ALA A 179 4.33 12.81 -19.16
CA ALA A 179 3.96 13.25 -17.83
C ALA A 179 2.43 13.15 -17.61
N TYR A 180 2.02 12.67 -16.44
CA TYR A 180 0.62 12.59 -16.06
C TYR A 180 0.15 13.91 -15.43
N ASN A 181 -0.28 14.86 -16.27
CA ASN A 181 -0.63 16.22 -15.86
C ASN A 181 -1.64 16.24 -14.66
N PRO A 182 -1.41 17.06 -13.62
CA PRO A 182 -0.36 18.06 -13.46
C PRO A 182 1.00 17.54 -13.01
N PHE A 183 1.12 16.24 -12.74
CA PHE A 183 2.31 15.64 -12.13
C PHE A 183 3.44 15.49 -13.15
N SER A 184 4.61 15.97 -12.75
CA SER A 184 5.85 15.83 -13.51
C SER A 184 6.38 14.39 -13.47
N ARG A 185 6.10 13.66 -12.39
CA ARG A 185 6.49 12.27 -12.22
C ARG A 185 5.51 11.51 -11.34
N VAL A 186 5.29 10.24 -11.70
CA VAL A 186 4.51 9.27 -10.92
C VAL A 186 5.44 8.25 -10.28
N VAL A 187 5.35 8.12 -8.96
CA VAL A 187 6.14 7.20 -8.14
C VAL A 187 5.24 6.06 -7.69
N ARG A 188 5.64 4.81 -7.94
CA ARG A 188 4.98 3.60 -7.46
C ARG A 188 5.86 2.85 -6.47
N GLY A 189 5.26 2.13 -5.53
CA GLY A 189 5.96 1.30 -4.54
C GLY A 189 5.77 -0.20 -4.70
N TYR A 190 5.06 -0.65 -5.73
CA TYR A 190 4.93 -2.06 -6.06
C TYR A 190 4.97 -2.28 -7.57
N ASP A 191 5.86 -3.16 -8.03
CA ASP A 191 5.88 -3.66 -9.40
C ASP A 191 5.37 -5.11 -9.45
N PRO A 192 4.19 -5.39 -10.04
CA PRO A 192 3.68 -6.76 -10.18
C PRO A 192 4.65 -7.69 -10.91
N GLN A 193 5.49 -7.11 -11.79
CA GLN A 193 6.48 -7.83 -12.58
C GLN A 193 7.87 -7.88 -11.92
N ARG A 194 8.01 -7.28 -10.73
CA ARG A 194 9.17 -7.40 -9.83
C ARG A 194 10.50 -7.08 -10.52
N ARG A 195 10.53 -6.02 -11.34
CA ARG A 195 11.74 -5.64 -12.09
C ARG A 195 12.78 -4.93 -11.23
N GLY A 196 12.42 -4.53 -10.02
CA GLY A 196 13.29 -3.80 -9.11
C GLY A 196 13.17 -2.28 -9.25
N LEU A 197 14.06 -1.59 -8.54
CA LEU A 197 14.19 -0.14 -8.57
C LEU A 197 14.43 0.36 -10.01
N TYR A 198 13.56 1.27 -10.48
CA TYR A 198 13.70 1.87 -11.80
C TYR A 198 13.18 3.29 -11.82
N ILE A 199 14.01 4.26 -12.21
CA ILE A 199 13.67 5.68 -12.20
C ILE A 199 13.98 6.27 -13.57
N ASN A 200 13.01 6.96 -14.17
CA ASN A 200 13.18 7.74 -15.39
C ASN A 200 12.64 9.17 -15.18
N CYS A 201 12.48 9.93 -16.27
CA CYS A 201 12.01 11.31 -16.22
C CYS A 201 10.60 11.48 -15.64
N VAL A 202 9.66 10.61 -16.04
CA VAL A 202 8.20 10.75 -15.81
C VAL A 202 7.62 9.68 -14.88
N THR A 203 8.33 8.58 -14.65
CA THR A 203 7.93 7.53 -13.69
C THR A 203 9.09 7.05 -12.84
N ALA A 204 8.75 6.52 -11.66
CA ALA A 204 9.68 5.86 -10.77
C ALA A 204 9.01 4.65 -10.08
N THR A 205 9.72 3.54 -10.04
CA THR A 205 9.41 2.33 -9.28
C THR A 205 10.39 2.27 -8.11
N VAL A 206 9.89 2.44 -6.89
CA VAL A 206 10.66 2.33 -5.64
C VAL A 206 10.25 1.02 -4.95
N ASP A 207 10.56 -0.08 -5.61
CA ASP A 207 10.29 -1.44 -5.14
C ASP A 207 11.43 -2.33 -5.58
N ASN A 208 12.27 -2.75 -4.63
CA ASN A 208 13.35 -3.70 -4.89
C ASN A 208 13.03 -5.10 -4.38
N GLY A 209 11.74 -5.39 -4.15
CA GLY A 209 11.27 -6.74 -3.84
C GLY A 209 11.59 -7.23 -2.43
N CYS A 210 11.56 -6.36 -1.40
CA CYS A 210 11.82 -6.74 0.00
C CYS A 210 10.98 -7.94 0.47
N GLY A 211 9.69 -7.99 0.11
CA GLY A 211 8.82 -9.13 0.41
C GLY A 211 9.13 -10.43 -0.37
N PHE A 212 10.14 -10.41 -1.24
CA PHE A 212 10.57 -11.50 -2.10
C PHE A 212 12.09 -11.78 -1.99
N GLY A 213 12.72 -11.31 -0.91
CA GLY A 213 14.15 -11.53 -0.66
C GLY A 213 15.09 -10.46 -1.25
N GLY A 214 14.54 -9.39 -1.81
CA GLY A 214 15.31 -8.18 -2.16
C GLY A 214 15.46 -7.20 -1.00
N SER A 215 15.94 -5.99 -1.27
CA SER A 215 16.16 -4.94 -0.25
C SER A 215 14.92 -4.05 -0.05
N LEU A 216 14.80 -3.45 1.13
CA LEU A 216 13.84 -2.39 1.40
C LEU A 216 14.43 -1.06 0.92
N THR A 217 13.77 -0.40 -0.02
CA THR A 217 14.27 0.84 -0.64
C THR A 217 13.51 2.07 -0.17
N CYS A 218 14.24 3.13 0.13
CA CYS A 218 13.74 4.48 0.36
C CYS A 218 14.40 5.45 -0.62
N ALA A 219 13.64 6.37 -1.20
CA ALA A 219 14.17 7.42 -2.08
C ALA A 219 13.72 8.79 -1.57
N SER A 220 14.66 9.72 -1.46
CA SER A 220 14.37 11.12 -1.13
C SER A 220 14.20 11.94 -2.41
N TRP A 221 13.25 12.87 -2.39
CA TRP A 221 12.83 13.64 -3.55
C TRP A 221 12.97 15.13 -3.26
N ASN A 222 13.60 15.86 -4.18
CA ASN A 222 13.70 17.31 -4.07
C ASN A 222 12.49 18.02 -4.72
N ARG A 223 12.50 19.35 -4.62
CA ARG A 223 11.42 20.23 -5.12
C ARG A 223 11.21 20.15 -6.64
N ASP A 224 12.24 19.70 -7.36
CA ASP A 224 12.26 19.55 -8.82
C ASP A 224 11.84 18.14 -9.28
N ALA A 225 11.26 17.34 -8.39
CA ALA A 225 10.90 15.94 -8.65
C ALA A 225 12.10 15.04 -9.02
N ASN A 226 13.32 15.47 -8.68
CA ASN A 226 14.53 14.68 -8.86
C ASN A 226 14.83 13.90 -7.58
N VAL A 227 15.44 12.73 -7.76
CA VAL A 227 15.93 11.92 -6.63
C VAL A 227 17.19 12.57 -6.08
N ALA A 228 17.22 12.78 -4.76
CA ALA A 228 18.40 13.29 -4.07
C ALA A 228 19.26 12.13 -3.57
N GLU A 229 18.67 11.18 -2.86
CA GLU A 229 19.36 10.02 -2.28
C GLU A 229 18.47 8.77 -2.36
N ILE A 230 19.12 7.60 -2.40
CA ILE A 230 18.48 6.28 -2.33
C ILE A 230 19.16 5.48 -1.22
N PHE A 231 18.35 4.88 -0.36
CA PHE A 231 18.77 4.04 0.74
C PHE A 231 18.20 2.64 0.54
N GLU A 232 19.01 1.63 0.83
CA GLU A 232 18.61 0.22 0.80
C GLU A 232 19.03 -0.46 2.11
N ALA A 233 18.16 -1.33 2.62
CA ALA A 233 18.36 -2.13 3.83
C ALA A 233 18.06 -3.61 3.58
#